data_AF-A0A4R7TEC5-F1
#
_entry.id   AF-A0A4R7TEC5-F1
#
_cell.length_a   1.000
_cell.length_b   1.000
_cell.length_c   1.000
_cell.angle_alpha   90.00
_cell.angle_beta   90.00
_cell.angle_gamma   90.00
#
_symmetry.space_group_name_H-M   'P 1'
#
loop_
_entity.id
_entity.type
_entity.pdbx_description
1 polymer ?
#
loop_
_entity_poly.entity_id
_entity_poly.type
_entity_poly.pdbx_seq_one_letter_code
_entity_poly.pdbx_strand_id
1 'polypeptide(L)'
;MRLDRAVLFKLATNERLEQLVKGVPGGEDNAWRAASRYVAGRTREEALEVAAAQLAKGHGISVDLFGELSEDPDDAARVVDEYLELATLLPAPPADAWLSLDLSHLALDADAEGAADLVARIAEALPPGRRLQIGAEDIARTDRIQQCVLNVAARGLADRLGATVQANLLRSPDDIDALTAAGVHIRLVKGAYVEPTGAHPYGEPTDIAYLRLAHQLASSKATWSLATHDGRLREAVLLSVGTVPVEQLLGVRPDVLDQLRDRDIPTRVYIPYGPAWFRYWLRRVAESRGA
;
A
#
# COMPACT_ATOMS: atom_id res chain seq x y z
N MET A 1 18.06 1.79 24.65
CA MET A 1 17.75 0.37 24.34
C MET A 1 16.84 0.37 23.12
N ARG A 2 17.37 0.10 21.92
CA ARG A 2 16.55 -0.02 20.70
C ARG A 2 15.76 -1.33 20.83
N LEU A 3 14.43 -1.24 20.92
CA LEU A 3 13.57 -2.41 20.85
C LEU A 3 13.71 -3.04 19.46
N ASP A 4 13.79 -4.37 19.42
CA ASP A 4 13.83 -5.16 18.18
C ASP A 4 12.58 -4.86 17.31
N ARG A 5 12.78 -4.73 15.99
CA ARG A 5 11.70 -4.51 15.02
C ARG A 5 10.62 -5.59 15.15
N ALA A 6 10.99 -6.84 15.36
CA ALA A 6 10.03 -7.93 15.56
C ALA A 6 9.16 -7.72 16.80
N VAL A 7 9.73 -7.18 17.88
CA VAL A 7 8.99 -6.86 19.11
C VAL A 7 8.03 -5.69 18.87
N LEU A 8 8.46 -4.64 18.16
CA LEU A 8 7.59 -3.51 17.83
C LEU A 8 6.44 -3.90 16.90
N PHE A 9 6.68 -4.78 15.92
CA PHE A 9 5.62 -5.34 15.08
C PHE A 9 4.61 -6.14 15.89
N LYS A 10 5.08 -7.00 16.81
CA LYS A 10 4.18 -7.78 17.69
C LYS A 10 3.36 -6.90 18.64
N LEU A 11 3.90 -5.76 19.06
CA LEU A 11 3.16 -4.77 19.85
C LEU A 11 2.14 -4.02 18.99
N ALA A 12 2.45 -3.74 17.73
CA ALA A 12 1.53 -3.06 16.80
C ALA A 12 0.26 -3.87 16.51
N THR A 13 0.34 -5.20 16.58
CA THR A 13 -0.80 -6.10 16.33
C THR A 13 -1.48 -6.56 17.64
N ASN A 14 -1.25 -5.89 18.78
CA ASN A 14 -1.78 -6.31 20.07
C ASN A 14 -3.00 -5.48 20.51
N GLU A 15 -4.19 -6.06 20.38
CA GLU A 15 -5.45 -5.41 20.76
C GLU A 15 -5.54 -5.02 22.23
N ARG A 16 -4.93 -5.81 23.14
CA ARG A 16 -4.94 -5.49 24.58
C ARG A 16 -4.10 -4.26 24.89
N LEU A 17 -3.00 -4.06 24.15
CA LEU A 17 -2.20 -2.85 24.28
C LEU A 17 -2.99 -1.63 23.81
N GLU A 18 -3.69 -1.75 22.68
CA GLU A 18 -4.55 -0.70 22.16
C GLU A 18 -5.65 -0.31 23.16
N GLN A 19 -6.39 -1.30 23.68
CA GLN A 19 -7.43 -1.08 24.68
C GLN A 19 -6.88 -0.41 25.95
N LEU A 20 -5.68 -0.81 26.40
CA LEU A 20 -5.04 -0.22 27.56
C LEU A 20 -4.65 1.24 27.30
N VAL A 21 -4.07 1.55 26.15
CA VAL A 21 -3.67 2.93 25.79
C VAL A 21 -4.90 3.82 25.64
N LYS A 22 -5.96 3.34 24.99
CA LYS A 22 -7.21 4.08 24.83
C LYS A 22 -7.98 4.24 26.14
N GLY A 23 -7.86 3.30 27.08
CA GLY A 23 -8.56 3.30 28.36
C GLY A 23 -7.97 4.23 29.43
N VAL A 24 -6.75 4.74 29.26
CA VAL A 24 -6.14 5.73 30.17
C VAL A 24 -6.73 7.13 29.89
N PRO A 25 -7.05 7.96 30.90
CA PRO A 25 -7.56 9.32 30.70
C PRO A 25 -6.69 10.15 29.74
N GLY A 26 -7.27 10.59 28.62
CA GLY A 26 -6.57 11.33 27.56
C GLY A 26 -5.59 10.51 26.71
N GLY A 27 -5.50 9.19 26.92
CA GLY A 27 -4.60 8.30 26.21
C GLY A 27 -4.91 8.21 24.71
N GLU A 28 -6.18 8.06 24.36
CA GLU A 28 -6.63 8.07 22.97
C GLU A 28 -6.32 9.40 22.26
N ASP A 29 -6.62 10.54 22.89
CA ASP A 29 -6.36 11.87 22.31
C ASP A 29 -4.86 12.12 22.11
N ASN A 30 -4.02 11.69 23.05
CA ASN A 30 -2.57 11.79 22.93
C ASN A 30 -2.04 10.89 21.80
N ALA A 31 -2.53 9.66 21.70
CA ALA A 31 -2.17 8.74 20.63
C ALA A 31 -2.63 9.27 19.26
N TRP A 32 -3.85 9.79 19.18
CA TRP A 32 -4.38 10.41 17.97
C TRP A 32 -3.56 11.61 17.54
N ARG A 33 -3.18 12.52 18.46
CA ARG A 33 -2.30 13.65 18.15
C ARG A 33 -0.95 13.23 17.58
N ALA A 34 -0.43 12.07 17.98
CA ALA A 34 0.81 11.53 17.43
C ALA A 34 0.61 10.80 16.08
N ALA A 35 -0.57 10.22 15.86
CA ALA A 35 -0.94 9.45 14.68
C ALA A 35 -1.46 10.30 13.52
N SER A 36 -2.18 11.39 13.81
CA SER A 36 -2.98 12.17 12.85
C SER A 36 -2.19 12.83 11.74
N ARG A 37 -0.86 12.88 11.85
CA ARG A 37 0.02 13.30 10.74
C ARG A 37 0.19 12.24 9.66
N TYR A 38 -0.04 10.96 9.99
CA TYR A 38 0.19 9.80 9.13
C TYR A 38 -1.10 9.08 8.70
N VAL A 39 -2.22 9.41 9.35
CA VAL A 39 -3.54 8.85 9.07
C VAL A 39 -4.47 10.00 8.75
N ALA A 40 -5.20 9.89 7.65
CA ALA A 40 -6.00 10.97 7.10
C ALA A 40 -7.24 11.29 7.95
N GLY A 41 -7.72 10.31 8.71
CA GLY A 41 -8.92 10.43 9.51
C GLY A 41 -9.38 9.09 10.04
N ARG A 42 -10.46 9.12 10.82
CA ARG A 42 -11.17 7.93 11.29
C ARG A 42 -12.36 7.60 10.40
N THR A 43 -12.77 8.56 9.59
CA THR A 43 -13.93 8.50 8.69
C THR A 43 -13.53 8.71 7.24
N ARG A 44 -14.42 8.33 6.33
CA ARG A 44 -14.24 8.49 4.89
C ARG A 44 -14.19 9.96 4.49
N GLU A 45 -15.03 10.78 5.09
CA GLU A 45 -15.15 12.21 4.82
C GLU A 45 -13.81 12.91 5.08
N GLU A 46 -13.21 12.67 6.25
CA GLU A 46 -11.88 13.19 6.60
C GLU A 46 -10.81 12.73 5.60
N ALA A 47 -10.87 11.45 5.17
CA ALA A 47 -9.94 10.92 4.19
C ALA A 47 -10.07 11.59 2.82
N LEU A 48 -11.30 11.86 2.38
CA LEU A 48 -11.60 12.54 1.11
C LEU A 48 -11.17 14.02 1.15
N GLU A 49 -11.29 14.69 2.29
CA GLU A 49 -10.76 16.05 2.47
C GLU A 49 -9.23 16.10 2.32
N VAL A 50 -8.52 15.16 2.98
CA VAL A 50 -7.06 15.05 2.84
C VAL A 50 -6.67 14.69 1.41
N ALA A 51 -7.38 13.76 0.78
CA ALA A 51 -7.19 13.38 -0.61
C ALA A 51 -7.33 14.57 -1.57
N ALA A 52 -8.40 15.36 -1.43
CA ALA A 52 -8.62 16.57 -2.22
C ALA A 52 -7.49 17.59 -2.01
N ALA A 53 -7.00 17.75 -0.78
CA ALA A 53 -5.88 18.64 -0.48
C ALA A 53 -4.55 18.19 -1.13
N GLN A 54 -4.30 16.88 -1.26
CA GLN A 54 -3.12 16.36 -1.96
C GLN A 54 -3.23 16.54 -3.47
N LEU A 55 -4.41 16.29 -4.05
CA LEU A 55 -4.67 16.55 -5.48
C LEU A 55 -4.51 18.03 -5.83
N ALA A 56 -4.98 18.94 -4.97
CA ALA A 56 -4.80 20.38 -5.15
C ALA A 56 -3.33 20.81 -5.14
N LYS A 57 -2.44 20.02 -4.52
CA LYS A 57 -0.98 20.21 -4.58
C LYS A 57 -0.32 19.55 -5.80
N GLY A 58 -1.10 18.88 -6.65
CA GLY A 58 -0.58 18.17 -7.82
C GLY A 58 -0.02 16.78 -7.52
N HIS A 59 -0.35 16.18 -6.37
CA HIS A 59 -0.01 14.80 -6.07
C HIS A 59 -1.20 13.89 -6.34
N GLY A 60 -0.98 12.78 -7.02
CA GLY A 60 -1.96 11.70 -7.06
C GLY A 60 -2.20 11.11 -5.67
N ILE A 61 -3.26 10.34 -5.53
CA ILE A 61 -3.67 9.71 -4.27
C ILE A 61 -3.89 8.20 -4.45
N SER A 62 -3.78 7.49 -3.34
CA SER A 62 -4.13 6.08 -3.18
C SER A 62 -4.81 5.93 -1.82
N VAL A 63 -6.14 5.94 -1.78
CA VAL A 63 -6.93 5.94 -0.53
C VAL A 63 -7.14 4.52 -0.04
N ASP A 64 -6.93 4.28 1.25
CA ASP A 64 -7.00 2.95 1.85
C ASP A 64 -7.85 2.97 3.12
N LEU A 65 -8.93 2.18 3.14
CA LEU A 65 -9.62 1.83 4.39
C LEU A 65 -8.74 0.81 5.11
N PHE A 66 -7.89 1.32 6.00
CA PHE A 66 -6.89 0.47 6.63
C PHE A 66 -7.58 -0.58 7.52
N GLY A 67 -7.32 -1.84 7.19
CA GLY A 67 -7.72 -3.02 7.94
C GLY A 67 -7.05 -4.25 7.35
N GLU A 68 -6.86 -5.27 8.17
CA GLU A 68 -6.09 -6.49 7.82
C GLU A 68 -6.56 -7.64 8.71
N LEU A 69 -6.41 -8.88 8.21
CA LEU A 69 -6.68 -10.12 8.95
C LEU A 69 -8.15 -10.31 9.35
N SER A 70 -9.08 -9.97 8.45
CA SER A 70 -10.49 -10.31 8.66
C SER A 70 -10.70 -11.81 8.42
N GLU A 71 -11.39 -12.48 9.34
CA GLU A 71 -11.79 -13.90 9.20
C GLU A 71 -13.31 -14.04 9.03
N ASP A 72 -14.06 -12.94 9.07
CA ASP A 72 -15.52 -12.91 9.03
C ASP A 72 -16.03 -12.48 7.65
N PRO A 73 -16.76 -13.33 6.91
CA PRO A 73 -17.36 -12.96 5.63
C PRO A 73 -18.29 -11.74 5.71
N ASP A 74 -18.99 -11.53 6.83
CA ASP A 74 -19.87 -10.37 7.01
C ASP A 74 -19.06 -9.07 7.16
N ASP A 75 -17.84 -9.15 7.69
CA ASP A 75 -16.90 -8.03 7.74
C ASP A 75 -16.36 -7.72 6.34
N ALA A 76 -15.95 -8.74 5.57
CA ALA A 76 -15.54 -8.57 4.18
C ALA A 76 -16.62 -7.90 3.32
N ALA A 77 -17.89 -8.25 3.51
CA ALA A 77 -19.01 -7.60 2.81
C ALA A 77 -19.12 -6.10 3.15
N ARG A 78 -19.00 -5.72 4.43
CA ARG A 78 -18.99 -4.31 4.86
C ARG A 78 -17.81 -3.54 4.27
N VAL A 79 -16.63 -4.17 4.21
CA VAL A 79 -15.45 -3.56 3.59
C VAL A 79 -15.71 -3.31 2.11
N VAL A 80 -16.25 -4.28 1.37
CA VAL A 80 -16.59 -4.08 -0.04
C VAL A 80 -17.57 -2.93 -0.25
N ASP A 81 -18.62 -2.84 0.57
CA ASP A 81 -19.58 -1.73 0.46
C ASP A 81 -18.89 -0.37 0.68
N GLU A 82 -17.94 -0.27 1.62
CA GLU A 82 -17.11 0.93 1.80
C GLU A 82 -16.27 1.26 0.55
N TYR A 83 -15.63 0.27 -0.07
CA TYR A 83 -14.84 0.47 -1.29
C TYR A 83 -15.70 0.85 -2.49
N LEU A 84 -16.93 0.34 -2.57
CA LEU A 84 -17.89 0.74 -3.61
C LEU A 84 -18.33 2.19 -3.42
N GLU A 85 -18.62 2.60 -2.19
CA GLU A 85 -18.93 3.99 -1.88
C GLU A 85 -17.73 4.91 -2.19
N LEU A 86 -16.51 4.53 -1.78
CA LEU A 86 -15.28 5.24 -2.17
C LEU A 86 -15.12 5.36 -3.68
N ALA A 87 -15.37 4.29 -4.45
CA ALA A 87 -15.25 4.32 -5.91
C ALA A 87 -16.14 5.40 -6.54
N THR A 88 -17.34 5.65 -5.97
CA THR A 88 -18.25 6.71 -6.40
C THR A 88 -17.81 8.11 -5.96
N LEU A 89 -17.18 8.23 -4.79
CA LEU A 89 -16.83 9.51 -4.15
C LEU A 89 -15.42 10.00 -4.46
N LEU A 90 -14.58 9.15 -5.05
CA LEU A 90 -13.20 9.51 -5.38
C LEU A 90 -13.17 10.79 -6.23
N PRO A 91 -12.31 11.77 -5.90
CA PRO A 91 -12.22 13.06 -6.59
C PRO A 91 -11.66 12.95 -8.01
N ALA A 92 -11.96 13.95 -8.85
CA ALA A 92 -11.35 14.12 -10.17
C ALA A 92 -9.94 14.77 -10.05
N PRO A 93 -9.03 14.57 -11.02
CA PRO A 93 -9.16 13.74 -12.24
C PRO A 93 -8.99 12.23 -11.96
N PRO A 94 -9.57 11.35 -12.79
CA PRO A 94 -9.59 9.91 -12.52
C PRO A 94 -8.22 9.23 -12.55
N ALA A 95 -7.28 9.66 -13.40
CA ALA A 95 -5.95 9.03 -13.51
C ALA A 95 -5.13 9.13 -12.22
N ASP A 96 -5.44 10.12 -11.38
CA ASP A 96 -4.69 10.44 -10.18
C ASP A 96 -5.35 9.94 -8.89
N ALA A 97 -6.51 9.27 -8.97
CA ALA A 97 -7.27 8.85 -7.80
C ALA A 97 -7.42 7.33 -7.74
N TRP A 98 -6.59 6.66 -6.93
CA TRP A 98 -6.60 5.20 -6.77
C TRP A 98 -7.14 4.79 -5.41
N LEU A 99 -7.54 3.53 -5.31
CA LEU A 99 -7.80 2.84 -4.04
C LEU A 99 -6.66 1.87 -3.75
N SER A 100 -6.33 1.67 -2.47
CA SER A 100 -5.45 0.61 -2.01
C SER A 100 -6.19 -0.31 -1.05
N LEU A 101 -5.82 -1.59 -1.06
CA LEU A 101 -6.47 -2.63 -0.27
C LEU A 101 -5.50 -3.78 -0.03
N ASP A 102 -5.45 -4.28 1.21
CA ASP A 102 -4.81 -5.55 1.55
C ASP A 102 -5.87 -6.66 1.53
N LEU A 103 -5.58 -7.79 0.89
CA LEU A 103 -6.60 -8.82 0.62
C LEU A 103 -7.00 -9.59 1.86
N SER A 104 -6.16 -9.64 2.90
CA SER A 104 -6.59 -10.18 4.20
C SER A 104 -7.75 -9.40 4.81
N HIS A 105 -8.02 -8.15 4.39
CA HIS A 105 -9.21 -7.40 4.79
C HIS A 105 -10.49 -7.95 4.14
N LEU A 106 -10.37 -8.70 3.04
CA LEU A 106 -11.47 -9.38 2.34
C LEU A 106 -11.49 -10.89 2.60
N ALA A 107 -11.06 -11.30 3.80
CA ALA A 107 -11.07 -12.69 4.23
C ALA A 107 -10.34 -13.67 3.28
N LEU A 108 -9.25 -13.21 2.62
CA LEU A 108 -8.46 -14.01 1.68
C LEU A 108 -8.07 -15.37 2.24
N ASP A 109 -7.71 -15.45 3.53
CA ASP A 109 -7.25 -16.70 4.15
C ASP A 109 -8.38 -17.73 4.32
N ALA A 110 -9.60 -17.25 4.57
CA ALA A 110 -10.79 -18.07 4.75
C ALA A 110 -11.37 -18.52 3.39
N ASP A 111 -11.51 -17.60 2.44
CA ASP A 111 -12.11 -17.87 1.12
C ASP A 111 -11.39 -17.10 0.00
N ALA A 112 -10.40 -17.74 -0.63
CA ALA A 112 -9.62 -17.11 -1.69
C ALA A 112 -10.42 -16.88 -2.99
N GLU A 113 -11.40 -17.75 -3.29
CA GLU A 113 -12.23 -17.60 -4.49
C GLU A 113 -13.24 -16.47 -4.28
N GLY A 114 -13.91 -16.45 -3.13
CA GLY A 114 -14.77 -15.35 -2.73
C GLY A 114 -14.04 -14.01 -2.69
N ALA A 115 -12.82 -13.96 -2.14
CA ALA A 115 -12.01 -12.75 -2.15
C ALA A 115 -11.75 -12.23 -3.58
N ALA A 116 -11.50 -13.11 -4.56
CA ALA A 116 -11.32 -12.72 -5.95
C ALA A 116 -12.60 -12.13 -6.57
N ASP A 117 -13.77 -12.68 -6.22
CA ASP A 117 -15.07 -12.14 -6.65
C ASP A 117 -15.34 -10.76 -6.05
N LEU A 118 -14.99 -10.55 -4.77
CA LEU A 118 -15.11 -9.26 -4.10
C LEU A 118 -14.16 -8.21 -4.71
N VAL A 119 -12.91 -8.58 -5.01
CA VAL A 119 -11.95 -7.71 -5.71
C VAL A 119 -12.45 -7.34 -7.10
N ALA A 120 -12.99 -8.30 -7.86
CA ALA A 120 -13.57 -8.04 -9.17
C ALA A 120 -14.73 -7.03 -9.08
N ARG A 121 -15.63 -7.19 -8.10
CA ARG A 121 -16.75 -6.27 -7.86
C ARG A 121 -16.29 -4.83 -7.58
N ILE A 122 -15.24 -4.65 -6.78
CA ILE A 122 -14.67 -3.31 -6.52
C ILE A 122 -14.01 -2.76 -7.81
N ALA A 123 -13.23 -3.58 -8.52
CA ALA A 123 -12.53 -3.17 -9.72
C ALA A 123 -13.47 -2.76 -10.87
N GLU A 124 -14.60 -3.46 -11.01
CA GLU A 124 -15.67 -3.14 -11.98
C GLU A 124 -16.34 -1.79 -11.68
N ALA A 125 -16.49 -1.45 -10.40
CA ALA A 125 -17.08 -0.19 -9.98
C ALA A 125 -16.18 1.03 -10.23
N LEU A 126 -14.87 0.83 -10.49
CA LEU A 126 -13.92 1.91 -10.69
C LEU A 126 -14.05 2.56 -12.09
N PRO A 127 -14.27 3.89 -12.17
CA PRO A 127 -14.29 4.63 -13.43
C PRO A 127 -13.01 4.48 -14.27
N PRO A 128 -13.06 4.51 -15.62
CA PRO A 128 -11.91 4.56 -16.54
C PRO A 128 -10.71 5.37 -16.03
N GLY A 129 -9.52 4.75 -16.02
CA GLY A 129 -8.27 5.37 -15.57
C GLY A 129 -7.95 5.23 -14.08
N ARG A 130 -8.90 4.77 -13.26
CA ARG A 130 -8.67 4.45 -11.84
C ARG A 130 -8.24 3.01 -11.64
N ARG A 131 -7.54 2.77 -10.53
CA ARG A 131 -7.02 1.46 -10.15
C ARG A 131 -7.30 1.13 -8.70
N LEU A 132 -7.54 -0.16 -8.47
CA LEU A 132 -7.44 -0.82 -7.17
C LEU A 132 -6.04 -1.43 -7.06
N GLN A 133 -5.21 -0.81 -6.24
CA GLN A 133 -3.83 -1.22 -6.02
C GLN A 133 -3.74 -2.15 -4.81
N ILE A 134 -3.58 -3.43 -5.09
CA ILE A 134 -3.48 -4.49 -4.10
C ILE A 134 -2.12 -4.41 -3.40
N GLY A 135 -2.16 -4.36 -2.07
CA GLY A 135 -0.97 -4.36 -1.23
C GLY A 135 -0.35 -5.75 -1.13
N ALA A 136 0.94 -5.76 -0.81
CA ALA A 136 1.66 -7.00 -0.56
C ALA A 136 1.75 -7.21 0.95
N GLU A 137 1.42 -8.42 1.38
CA GLU A 137 1.45 -8.82 2.78
C GLU A 137 2.70 -9.69 3.08
N ASP A 138 2.68 -10.50 4.12
CA ASP A 138 3.80 -11.40 4.41
C ASP A 138 3.93 -12.54 3.37
N ILE A 139 5.09 -13.19 3.38
CA ILE A 139 5.44 -14.22 2.38
C ILE A 139 4.44 -15.38 2.32
N ALA A 140 3.77 -15.72 3.43
CA ALA A 140 2.84 -16.84 3.46
C ALA A 140 1.55 -16.57 2.66
N ARG A 141 1.20 -15.29 2.46
CA ARG A 141 0.04 -14.86 1.66
C ARG A 141 0.39 -14.53 0.21
N THR A 142 1.67 -14.38 -0.12
CA THR A 142 2.09 -13.86 -1.43
C THR A 142 1.51 -14.66 -2.59
N ASP A 143 1.53 -16.00 -2.53
CA ASP A 143 0.94 -16.84 -3.60
C ASP A 143 -0.56 -16.60 -3.78
N ARG A 144 -1.32 -16.56 -2.68
CA ARG A 144 -2.77 -16.33 -2.72
C ARG A 144 -3.10 -14.93 -3.25
N ILE A 145 -2.31 -13.92 -2.86
CA ILE A 145 -2.49 -12.54 -3.32
C ILE A 145 -2.22 -12.43 -4.82
N GLN A 146 -1.07 -12.93 -5.29
CA GLN A 146 -0.72 -12.87 -6.71
C GLN A 146 -1.71 -13.65 -7.56
N GLN A 147 -2.12 -14.85 -7.12
CA GLN A 147 -3.12 -15.63 -7.84
C GLN A 147 -4.48 -14.92 -7.90
N CYS A 148 -4.91 -14.28 -6.82
CA CYS A 148 -6.13 -13.47 -6.81
C CYS A 148 -6.06 -12.35 -7.86
N VAL A 149 -4.97 -11.57 -7.86
CA VAL A 149 -4.76 -10.49 -8.85
C VAL A 149 -4.80 -11.04 -10.27
N LEU A 150 -4.06 -12.12 -10.56
CA LEU A 150 -3.98 -12.71 -11.90
C LEU A 150 -5.34 -13.27 -12.35
N ASN A 151 -6.10 -13.89 -11.43
CA ASN A 151 -7.44 -14.37 -11.72
C ASN A 151 -8.39 -13.23 -12.09
N VAL A 152 -8.37 -12.13 -11.34
CA VAL A 152 -9.23 -10.97 -11.63
C VAL A 152 -8.77 -10.26 -12.92
N ALA A 153 -7.46 -10.14 -13.15
CA ALA A 153 -6.92 -9.62 -14.41
C ALA A 153 -7.40 -10.45 -15.62
N ALA A 154 -7.41 -11.78 -15.52
CA ALA A 154 -7.89 -12.68 -16.57
C ALA A 154 -9.40 -12.55 -16.87
N ARG A 155 -10.18 -11.93 -15.97
CA ARG A 155 -11.60 -11.57 -16.21
C ARG A 155 -11.75 -10.29 -17.05
N GLY A 156 -10.65 -9.71 -17.54
CA GLY A 156 -10.65 -8.50 -18.37
C GLY A 156 -10.53 -7.21 -17.57
N LEU A 157 -10.10 -7.28 -16.31
CA LEU A 157 -10.00 -6.14 -15.39
C LEU A 157 -8.55 -5.70 -15.12
N ALA A 158 -7.58 -6.15 -15.92
CA ALA A 158 -6.16 -5.86 -15.71
C ALA A 158 -5.83 -4.36 -15.64
N ASP A 159 -6.50 -3.52 -16.45
CA ASP A 159 -6.31 -2.07 -16.48
C ASP A 159 -6.83 -1.36 -15.21
N ARG A 160 -7.69 -2.04 -14.45
CA ARG A 160 -8.24 -1.63 -13.14
C ARG A 160 -7.41 -2.06 -11.96
N LEU A 161 -6.38 -2.88 -12.16
CA LEU A 161 -5.62 -3.46 -11.08
C LEU A 161 -4.20 -2.92 -11.02
N GLY A 162 -3.70 -2.85 -9.80
CA GLY A 162 -2.27 -2.86 -9.53
C GLY A 162 -1.94 -3.92 -8.49
N ALA A 163 -0.72 -4.44 -8.56
CA ALA A 163 -0.16 -5.33 -7.56
C ALA A 163 1.13 -4.75 -7.00
N THR A 164 1.40 -5.03 -5.73
CA THR A 164 2.62 -4.60 -5.06
C THR A 164 3.63 -5.74 -5.11
N VAL A 165 4.86 -5.44 -5.54
CA VAL A 165 5.98 -6.39 -5.55
C VAL A 165 7.03 -5.96 -4.53
N GLN A 166 7.45 -6.90 -3.69
CA GLN A 166 8.39 -6.65 -2.60
C GLN A 166 9.81 -7.03 -3.02
N ALA A 167 10.72 -6.07 -3.09
CA ALA A 167 12.09 -6.31 -3.54
C ALA A 167 12.90 -7.24 -2.64
N ASN A 168 12.54 -7.39 -1.37
CA ASN A 168 13.21 -8.34 -0.50
C ASN A 168 12.90 -9.79 -0.86
N LEU A 169 11.79 -10.13 -1.51
CA LEU A 169 11.46 -11.54 -1.79
C LEU A 169 12.27 -12.09 -2.97
N LEU A 170 12.78 -13.32 -2.85
CA LEU A 170 13.59 -13.96 -3.90
C LEU A 170 12.79 -14.28 -5.17
N ARG A 171 11.48 -14.46 -5.03
CA ARG A 171 10.51 -14.77 -6.10
C ARG A 171 10.11 -13.58 -6.97
N SER A 172 10.40 -12.35 -6.52
CA SER A 172 9.89 -11.13 -7.14
C SER A 172 10.24 -10.93 -8.62
N PRO A 173 11.39 -11.41 -9.16
CA PRO A 173 11.62 -11.37 -10.60
C PRO A 173 10.54 -12.09 -11.41
N ASP A 174 10.11 -13.28 -10.95
CA ASP A 174 9.11 -14.09 -11.65
C ASP A 174 7.71 -13.50 -11.50
N ASP A 175 7.39 -12.94 -10.34
CA ASP A 175 6.12 -12.24 -10.10
C ASP A 175 5.99 -11.00 -11.02
N ILE A 176 7.09 -10.25 -11.23
CA ILE A 176 7.11 -9.13 -12.18
C ILE A 176 6.80 -9.61 -13.58
N ASP A 177 7.39 -10.71 -14.03
CA ASP A 177 7.17 -11.23 -15.38
C ASP A 177 5.70 -11.66 -15.57
N ALA A 178 5.13 -12.36 -14.58
CA ALA A 178 3.74 -12.79 -14.59
C ALA A 178 2.75 -11.60 -14.62
N LEU A 179 2.95 -10.61 -13.75
CA LEU A 179 2.09 -9.42 -13.67
C LEU A 179 2.21 -8.55 -14.94
N THR A 180 3.42 -8.44 -15.49
CA THR A 180 3.67 -7.72 -16.75
C THR A 180 2.95 -8.40 -17.90
N ALA A 181 3.01 -9.74 -17.98
CA ALA A 181 2.31 -10.51 -19.00
C ALA A 181 0.78 -10.37 -18.88
N ALA A 182 0.26 -10.24 -17.66
CA ALA A 182 -1.15 -10.00 -17.39
C ALA A 182 -1.60 -8.53 -17.62
N GLY A 183 -0.68 -7.61 -17.91
CA GLY A 183 -0.99 -6.19 -18.10
C GLY A 183 -1.34 -5.43 -16.81
N VAL A 184 -0.99 -5.98 -15.64
CA VAL A 184 -1.27 -5.39 -14.33
C VAL A 184 -0.22 -4.33 -13.99
N HIS A 185 -0.64 -3.24 -13.37
CA HIS A 185 0.29 -2.22 -12.87
C HIS A 185 1.12 -2.74 -11.69
N ILE A 186 2.41 -2.40 -11.64
CA ILE A 186 3.30 -2.86 -10.59
C ILE A 186 3.76 -1.70 -9.70
N ARG A 187 3.48 -1.77 -8.39
CA ARG A 187 4.09 -0.91 -7.38
C ARG A 187 5.30 -1.62 -6.77
N LEU A 188 6.50 -1.10 -6.95
CA LEU A 188 7.73 -1.68 -6.38
C LEU A 188 8.02 -1.09 -5.00
N VAL A 189 8.06 -1.94 -3.96
CA VAL A 189 8.41 -1.59 -2.58
C VAL A 189 9.64 -2.37 -2.12
N LYS A 190 10.30 -1.94 -1.02
CA LYS A 190 11.37 -2.76 -0.38
C LYS A 190 10.83 -4.07 0.21
N GLY A 191 9.59 -4.04 0.70
CA GLY A 191 9.04 -5.02 1.63
C GLY A 191 8.96 -4.41 3.03
N ALA A 192 7.87 -4.70 3.76
CA ALA A 192 7.61 -4.16 5.11
C ALA A 192 7.67 -5.23 6.21
N TYR A 193 7.46 -6.50 5.85
CA TYR A 193 7.41 -7.63 6.77
C TYR A 193 8.81 -8.18 7.05
N VAL A 194 8.95 -8.85 8.19
CA VAL A 194 10.18 -9.54 8.60
C VAL A 194 10.00 -11.01 8.25
N GLU A 195 10.66 -11.44 7.18
CA GLU A 195 10.52 -12.80 6.67
C GLU A 195 11.61 -13.73 7.21
N PRO A 196 11.26 -14.94 7.67
CA PRO A 196 12.25 -15.88 8.21
C PRO A 196 13.08 -16.55 7.11
N THR A 197 12.49 -16.77 5.93
CA THR A 197 13.10 -17.44 4.77
C THR A 197 12.52 -16.85 3.49
N GLY A 198 13.13 -17.15 2.33
CA GLY A 198 12.61 -16.70 1.04
C GLY A 198 12.79 -15.21 0.74
N ALA A 199 13.53 -14.49 1.59
CA ALA A 199 13.81 -13.07 1.43
C ALA A 199 15.28 -12.72 1.65
N HIS A 200 15.74 -11.68 0.96
CA HIS A 200 16.97 -10.97 1.24
C HIS A 200 16.91 -10.31 2.64
N PRO A 201 18.03 -10.29 3.38
CA PRO A 201 18.15 -9.48 4.58
C PRO A 201 17.94 -8.00 4.28
N TYR A 202 17.30 -7.27 5.21
CA TYR A 202 17.19 -5.82 5.12
C TYR A 202 18.58 -5.14 5.16
N GLY A 203 18.70 -4.05 4.43
CA GLY A 203 19.96 -3.33 4.20
C GLY A 203 20.44 -3.53 2.77
N GLU A 204 21.76 -3.57 2.59
CA GLU A 204 22.40 -3.63 1.27
C GLU A 204 21.86 -4.76 0.36
N PRO A 205 21.62 -6.00 0.81
CA PRO A 205 21.09 -7.05 -0.07
C PRO A 205 19.72 -6.70 -0.67
N THR A 206 18.79 -6.19 0.15
CA THR A 206 17.46 -5.76 -0.31
C THR A 206 17.56 -4.51 -1.19
N ASP A 207 18.47 -3.59 -0.89
CA ASP A 207 18.69 -2.38 -1.68
C ASP A 207 19.22 -2.71 -3.09
N ILE A 208 20.15 -3.65 -3.20
CA ILE A 208 20.64 -4.17 -4.49
C ILE A 208 19.50 -4.86 -5.25
N ALA A 209 18.71 -5.70 -4.59
CA ALA A 209 17.56 -6.36 -5.20
C ALA A 209 16.55 -5.33 -5.74
N TYR A 210 16.24 -4.30 -4.95
CA TYR A 210 15.36 -3.20 -5.35
C TYR A 210 15.84 -2.51 -6.63
N LEU A 211 17.12 -2.18 -6.72
CA LEU A 211 17.70 -1.58 -7.92
C LEU A 211 17.63 -2.53 -9.12
N ARG A 212 17.91 -3.83 -8.95
CA ARG A 212 17.81 -4.82 -10.04
C ARG A 212 16.38 -4.94 -10.58
N LEU A 213 15.39 -5.05 -9.69
CA LEU A 213 13.99 -5.15 -10.08
C LEU A 213 13.49 -3.85 -10.75
N ALA A 214 13.93 -2.68 -10.30
CA ALA A 214 13.62 -1.42 -10.97
C ALA A 214 14.14 -1.39 -12.42
N HIS A 215 15.34 -1.92 -12.67
CA HIS A 215 15.87 -2.02 -14.04
C HIS A 215 15.15 -3.08 -14.88
N GLN A 216 14.72 -4.21 -14.29
CA GLN A 216 13.88 -5.20 -14.96
C GLN A 216 12.55 -4.57 -15.40
N LEU A 217 11.86 -3.87 -14.48
CA LEU A 217 10.62 -3.16 -14.77
C LEU A 217 10.80 -2.11 -15.85
N ALA A 218 11.84 -1.29 -15.77
CA ALA A 218 12.16 -0.28 -16.78
C ALA A 218 12.44 -0.86 -18.18
N SER A 219 12.98 -2.08 -18.24
CA SER A 219 13.26 -2.78 -19.50
C SER A 219 12.06 -3.58 -20.03
N SER A 220 10.99 -3.66 -19.25
CA SER A 220 9.77 -4.39 -19.57
C SER A 220 8.72 -3.47 -20.22
N LYS A 221 7.55 -4.03 -20.56
CA LYS A 221 6.37 -3.26 -20.99
C LYS A 221 5.43 -2.89 -19.83
N ALA A 222 5.83 -3.16 -18.58
CA ALA A 222 5.00 -2.92 -17.42
C ALA A 222 4.70 -1.42 -17.25
N THR A 223 3.47 -1.11 -16.82
CA THR A 223 3.22 0.17 -16.16
C THR A 223 3.59 0.01 -14.70
N TRP A 224 4.43 0.88 -14.16
CA TRP A 224 4.92 0.70 -12.80
C TRP A 224 5.22 2.02 -12.09
N SER A 225 5.39 1.92 -10.78
CA SER A 225 5.69 3.03 -9.88
C SER A 225 6.66 2.60 -8.79
N LEU A 226 7.36 3.59 -8.25
CA LEU A 226 8.40 3.43 -7.25
C LEU A 226 7.87 3.88 -5.89
N ALA A 227 7.62 2.96 -4.96
CA ALA A 227 7.15 3.28 -3.62
C ALA A 227 8.30 3.21 -2.60
N THR A 228 8.89 4.37 -2.27
CA THR A 228 10.00 4.44 -1.31
C THR A 228 10.21 5.84 -0.70
N HIS A 229 10.63 5.85 0.57
CA HIS A 229 11.13 7.06 1.25
C HIS A 229 12.66 7.13 1.28
N ASP A 230 13.33 6.10 0.78
CA ASP A 230 14.78 6.08 0.65
C ASP A 230 15.18 6.96 -0.54
N GLY A 231 15.66 8.16 -0.22
CA GLY A 231 16.11 9.12 -1.23
C GLY A 231 17.28 8.59 -2.05
N ARG A 232 18.17 7.76 -1.49
CA ARG A 232 19.32 7.24 -2.24
C ARG A 232 18.85 6.27 -3.32
N LEU A 233 17.98 5.32 -2.96
CA LEU A 233 17.42 4.40 -3.94
C LEU A 233 16.56 5.10 -4.97
N ARG A 234 15.69 6.02 -4.53
CA ARG A 234 14.86 6.80 -5.45
C ARG A 234 15.70 7.55 -6.48
N GLU A 235 16.67 8.35 -6.03
CA GLU A 235 17.50 9.11 -6.96
C GLU A 235 18.36 8.19 -7.84
N ALA A 236 18.88 7.08 -7.31
CA ALA A 236 19.63 6.11 -8.10
C ALA A 236 18.78 5.54 -9.25
N VAL A 237 17.52 5.17 -8.97
CA VAL A 237 16.59 4.69 -10.01
C VAL A 237 16.26 5.81 -10.98
N LEU A 238 15.83 6.98 -10.53
CA LEU A 238 15.46 8.10 -11.42
C LEU A 238 16.61 8.52 -12.35
N LEU A 239 17.86 8.48 -11.87
CA LEU A 239 19.04 8.78 -12.67
C LEU A 239 19.34 7.70 -13.73
N SER A 240 19.06 6.43 -13.43
CA SER A 240 19.41 5.32 -14.33
C SER A 240 18.28 4.92 -15.29
N VAL A 241 17.02 5.03 -14.87
CA VAL A 241 15.84 4.61 -15.65
C VAL A 241 15.02 5.78 -16.21
N GLY A 242 15.24 7.00 -15.71
CA GLY A 242 14.47 8.19 -16.07
C GLY A 242 13.22 8.40 -15.21
N THR A 243 12.31 9.27 -15.67
CA THR A 243 11.11 9.64 -14.91
C THR A 243 10.16 8.45 -14.75
N VAL A 244 9.89 8.10 -13.49
CA VAL A 244 8.88 7.12 -13.08
C VAL A 244 8.04 7.71 -11.94
N PRO A 245 6.74 7.38 -11.84
CA PRO A 245 5.92 7.85 -10.72
C PRO A 245 6.48 7.39 -9.38
N VAL A 246 6.56 8.31 -8.42
CA VAL A 246 7.05 8.04 -7.06
C VAL A 246 5.91 8.09 -6.06
N GLU A 247 5.81 7.04 -5.24
CA GLU A 247 4.78 6.94 -4.21
C GLU A 247 5.39 7.05 -2.80
N GLN A 248 4.71 7.79 -1.92
CA GLN A 248 5.07 7.91 -0.51
C GLN A 248 3.84 7.85 0.40
N LEU A 249 4.08 7.52 1.67
CA LEU A 249 3.06 7.47 2.70
C LEU A 249 2.73 8.89 3.18
N LEU A 250 1.45 9.13 3.47
CA LEU A 250 1.00 10.37 4.09
C LEU A 250 1.84 10.73 5.33
N GLY A 251 2.31 11.98 5.39
CA GLY A 251 3.03 12.53 6.53
C GLY A 251 4.49 12.12 6.68
N VAL A 252 5.03 11.27 5.80
CA VAL A 252 6.43 10.84 5.85
C VAL A 252 7.25 11.64 4.83
N ARG A 253 8.04 12.61 5.33
CA ARG A 253 8.86 13.52 4.51
C ARG A 253 8.05 14.21 3.39
N PRO A 254 6.92 14.87 3.71
CA PRO A 254 6.01 15.42 2.70
C PRO A 254 6.67 16.43 1.76
N ASP A 255 7.69 17.14 2.22
CA ASP A 255 8.51 18.09 1.44
C ASP A 255 9.21 17.44 0.24
N VAL A 256 9.49 16.14 0.33
CA VAL A 256 10.13 15.38 -0.75
C VAL A 256 9.21 15.23 -1.95
N LEU A 257 7.90 15.06 -1.75
CA LEU A 257 6.94 14.96 -2.85
C LEU A 257 6.83 16.29 -3.59
N ASP A 258 6.81 17.41 -2.87
CA ASP A 258 6.84 18.75 -3.46
C ASP A 258 8.10 18.95 -4.32
N GLN A 259 9.27 18.59 -3.79
CA GLN A 259 10.54 18.66 -4.53
C GLN A 259 10.57 17.78 -5.79
N LEU A 260 9.94 16.61 -5.75
CA LEU A 260 9.84 15.71 -6.91
C LEU A 260 8.89 16.28 -7.97
N ARG A 261 7.74 16.82 -7.55
CA ARG A 261 6.80 17.50 -8.44
C ARG A 261 7.45 18.69 -9.13
N ASP A 262 8.23 19.50 -8.40
CA ASP A 262 8.96 20.64 -8.97
C ASP A 262 10.03 20.23 -10.00
N ARG A 263 10.37 18.93 -10.07
CA ARG A 263 11.24 18.31 -11.08
C ARG A 263 10.45 17.60 -12.19
N ASP A 264 9.15 17.85 -12.29
CA ASP A 264 8.21 17.19 -13.22
C ASP A 264 8.16 15.66 -13.06
N ILE A 265 8.42 15.16 -11.85
CA ILE A 265 8.29 13.74 -11.53
C ILE A 265 6.88 13.50 -10.97
N PRO A 266 6.07 12.62 -11.58
CA PRO A 266 4.74 12.30 -11.07
C PRO A 266 4.83 11.70 -9.66
N THR A 267 3.91 12.10 -8.78
CA THR A 267 3.91 11.67 -7.38
C THR A 267 2.56 11.15 -6.95
N ARG A 268 2.54 10.20 -6.00
CA ARG A 268 1.31 9.68 -5.38
C ARG A 268 1.46 9.56 -3.87
N VAL A 269 0.42 9.97 -3.14
CA VAL A 269 0.34 9.83 -1.69
C VAL A 269 -0.56 8.64 -1.36
N TYR A 270 -0.05 7.69 -0.58
CA TYR A 270 -0.88 6.66 0.06
C TYR A 270 -1.53 7.25 1.32
N ILE A 271 -2.86 7.20 1.37
CA ILE A 271 -3.73 7.90 2.33
C ILE A 271 -4.55 6.86 3.10
N PRO A 272 -4.04 6.38 4.24
CA PRO A 272 -4.76 5.45 5.10
C PRO A 272 -5.77 6.21 5.97
N TYR A 273 -6.92 5.59 6.22
CA TYR A 273 -7.91 6.09 7.17
C TYR A 273 -8.69 4.94 7.82
N GLY A 274 -9.55 5.27 8.77
CA GLY A 274 -10.53 4.33 9.31
C GLY A 274 -10.33 4.00 10.79
N PRO A 275 -11.16 3.10 11.34
CA PRO A 275 -11.21 2.82 12.77
C PRO A 275 -9.92 2.15 13.30
N ALA A 276 -9.20 1.41 12.46
CA ALA A 276 -7.95 0.72 12.81
C ALA A 276 -6.69 1.62 12.76
N TRP A 277 -6.85 2.95 12.82
CA TRP A 277 -5.77 3.94 12.76
C TRP A 277 -4.64 3.71 13.77
N PHE A 278 -4.95 3.18 14.94
CA PHE A 278 -3.97 2.96 16.01
C PHE A 278 -2.97 1.87 15.62
N ARG A 279 -3.47 0.75 15.08
CA ARG A 279 -2.65 -0.35 14.53
C ARG A 279 -1.76 0.16 13.40
N TYR A 280 -2.32 0.93 12.45
CA TYR A 280 -1.55 1.54 11.38
C TYR A 280 -0.39 2.40 11.92
N TRP A 281 -0.70 3.30 12.86
CA TRP A 281 0.29 4.20 13.44
C TRP A 281 1.41 3.44 14.15
N LEU A 282 1.10 2.41 14.94
CA LEU A 282 2.12 1.59 15.59
C LEU A 282 3.01 0.84 14.57
N ARG A 283 2.43 0.34 13.48
CA ARG A 283 3.20 -0.28 12.38
C ARG A 283 4.19 0.71 11.78
N ARG A 284 3.79 1.97 11.55
CA ARG A 284 4.69 3.03 11.08
C ARG A 284 5.79 3.36 12.08
N VAL A 285 5.49 3.39 13.38
CA VAL A 285 6.51 3.57 14.42
C VAL A 285 7.53 2.43 14.40
N ALA A 286 7.07 1.18 14.24
CA ALA A 286 7.94 0.01 14.15
C ALA A 286 8.88 0.08 12.94
N GLU A 287 8.35 0.42 11.77
CA GLU A 287 9.11 0.51 10.52
C GLU A 287 10.12 1.67 10.52
N SER A 288 9.79 2.80 11.14
CA SER A 288 10.68 3.98 11.22
C SER A 288 11.98 3.72 12.01
N ARG A 289 12.02 2.65 12.83
CA ARG A 289 13.16 2.32 13.69
C ARG A 289 14.16 1.34 13.07
N GLY A 290 13.89 0.87 11.85
CA GLY A 290 14.73 -0.07 11.10
C GLY A 290 15.09 0.36 9.68
N ALA A 291 14.85 1.63 9.33
CA ALA A 291 15.26 2.26 8.07
C ALA A 291 16.52 3.13 8.25
#